data_AF-A0A815U5Y1-F1
#
_entry.id   AF-A0A815U5Y1-F1
#
_cell.length_a   1.000
_cell.length_b   1.000
_cell.length_c   1.000
_cell.angle_alpha   90.00
_cell.angle_beta   90.00
_cell.angle_gamma   90.00
#
_symmetry.space_group_name_H-M   'P 1'
#
loop_
_entity.id
_entity.type
_entity.pdbx_description
1 polymer ?
#
loop_
_entity_poly.entity_id
_entity_poly.type
_entity_poly.pdbx_seq_one_letter_code
_entity_poly.pdbx_strand_id
1 'polypeptide(L)'
;MGIHNLAKLIADQAPAAIKEGEMANYFGRKIAIDASMSIYQFLIAVRQNGETLTNESGETTSHLMGMFYRTIRMIENGIKPVYVFDGKPPQMKSKELEKRLERRTEAEAEMTKAADAGDEEAFDKFSRRTVKVTKEHNEDCKRLLKLMGVPYVDAPTEAEAQCAALVKQGKVYGVGTEDMDKYGVPDEWAYEQARHLFKEPDVLPADATDLKWTEPDEPALVQYMVTEKGFS
;
A
#
# COMPACT_ATOMS: atom_id res chain seq x y z
N MET A 1 0.19 -6.41 9.53
CA MET A 1 -0.72 -7.17 10.44
C MET A 1 -1.55 -6.18 11.28
N GLY A 2 -2.67 -5.67 10.79
CA GLY A 2 -3.59 -4.86 11.61
C GLY A 2 -4.21 -5.60 12.81
N ILE A 3 -4.58 -4.83 13.83
CA ILE A 3 -5.17 -5.27 15.10
C ILE A 3 -6.66 -4.93 15.11
N HIS A 4 -7.51 -5.94 15.13
CA HIS A 4 -8.96 -5.75 15.05
C HIS A 4 -9.50 -4.77 16.11
N ASN A 5 -10.29 -3.78 15.66
CA ASN A 5 -10.92 -2.73 16.45
C ASN A 5 -9.98 -1.82 17.25
N LEU A 6 -8.68 -1.81 16.96
CA LEU A 6 -7.74 -0.94 17.68
C LEU A 6 -8.08 0.54 17.53
N ALA A 7 -8.45 0.98 16.33
CA ALA A 7 -8.80 2.38 16.07
C ALA A 7 -10.02 2.81 16.91
N LYS A 8 -11.05 1.96 16.96
CA LYS A 8 -12.24 2.17 17.80
C LYS A 8 -11.87 2.22 19.28
N LEU A 9 -11.05 1.28 19.75
CA LEU A 9 -10.61 1.26 21.14
C LEU A 9 -9.87 2.54 21.53
N ILE A 10 -8.96 3.04 20.67
CA ILE A 10 -8.24 4.30 20.92
C ILE A 10 -9.21 5.47 20.92
N ALA A 11 -10.17 5.53 19.99
CA ALA A 11 -11.17 6.59 19.96
C ALA A 11 -12.02 6.61 21.24
N ASP A 12 -12.43 5.44 21.73
CA ASP A 12 -13.28 5.31 22.91
C ASP A 12 -12.51 5.58 24.21
N GLN A 13 -11.24 5.13 24.32
CA GLN A 13 -10.50 5.10 25.59
C GLN A 13 -9.37 6.13 25.69
N ALA A 14 -8.86 6.61 24.57
CA ALA A 14 -7.75 7.56 24.50
C ALA A 14 -7.95 8.60 23.38
N PRO A 15 -9.09 9.33 23.35
CA PRO A 15 -9.41 10.25 22.25
C PRO A 15 -8.36 11.35 22.05
N ALA A 16 -7.64 11.74 23.11
CA ALA A 16 -6.55 12.72 23.03
C ALA A 16 -5.34 12.24 22.19
N ALA A 17 -5.24 10.94 21.91
CA ALA A 17 -4.23 10.38 21.02
C ALA A 17 -4.56 10.57 19.53
N ILE A 18 -5.82 10.91 19.21
CA ILE A 18 -6.30 11.16 17.84
C ILE A 18 -6.33 12.66 17.62
N LYS A 19 -5.76 13.10 16.49
CA LYS A 19 -5.80 14.50 16.06
C LYS A 19 -6.21 14.55 14.60
N GLU A 20 -7.21 15.38 14.32
CA GLU A 20 -7.61 15.71 12.97
C GLU A 20 -6.94 17.02 12.55
N GLY A 21 -6.62 17.14 11.27
CA GLY A 21 -5.98 18.31 10.73
C GLY A 21 -5.89 18.26 9.22
N GLU A 22 -5.64 19.42 8.63
CA GLU A 22 -5.47 19.54 7.19
C GLU A 22 -4.08 19.06 6.76
N MET A 23 -3.99 18.63 5.50
CA MET A 23 -2.76 18.15 4.90
C MET A 23 -1.65 19.22 4.89
N ALA A 24 -2.03 20.50 4.80
CA ALA A 24 -1.12 21.65 4.89
C ALA A 24 -0.35 21.73 6.23
N ASN A 25 -0.89 21.16 7.31
CA ASN A 25 -0.21 21.12 8.62
C ASN A 25 1.08 20.27 8.62
N TYR A 26 1.29 19.48 7.56
CA TYR A 26 2.43 18.61 7.39
C TYR A 26 3.46 19.15 6.39
N PHE A 27 3.40 20.45 6.05
CA PHE A 27 4.38 21.10 5.20
C PHE A 27 5.82 20.87 5.70
N GLY A 28 6.70 20.48 4.80
CA GLY A 28 8.10 20.15 5.07
C GLY A 28 8.33 18.82 5.79
N ARG A 29 7.28 18.12 6.24
CA ARG A 29 7.41 16.83 6.93
C ARG A 29 7.73 15.71 5.95
N LYS A 30 8.68 14.86 6.35
CA LYS A 30 8.95 13.59 5.68
C LYS A 30 8.00 12.53 6.23
N ILE A 31 7.30 11.79 5.38
CA ILE A 31 6.31 10.78 5.80
C ILE A 31 6.64 9.47 5.09
N ALA A 32 6.74 8.38 5.86
CA ALA A 32 6.87 7.04 5.29
C ALA A 32 5.49 6.49 4.92
N ILE A 33 5.31 6.07 3.67
CA ILE A 33 4.05 5.60 3.13
C ILE A 33 4.17 4.10 2.88
N ASP A 34 3.21 3.34 3.39
CA ASP A 34 3.05 1.93 3.07
C ASP A 34 2.60 1.78 1.60
N ALA A 35 3.53 1.31 0.75
CA ALA A 35 3.31 1.22 -0.69
C ALA A 35 2.35 0.08 -1.03
N SER A 36 2.50 -1.09 -0.39
CA SER A 36 1.63 -2.25 -0.61
C SER A 36 0.17 -1.92 -0.33
N MET A 37 -0.08 -1.22 0.78
CA MET A 37 -1.42 -0.77 1.13
C MET A 37 -1.95 0.25 0.11
N SER A 38 -1.12 1.21 -0.31
CA SER A 38 -1.51 2.21 -1.30
C SER A 38 -1.87 1.59 -2.65
N ILE A 39 -1.04 0.66 -3.16
CA ILE A 39 -1.27 -0.01 -4.45
C ILE A 39 -2.57 -0.81 -4.40
N TYR A 40 -2.82 -1.55 -3.33
CA TYR A 40 -4.07 -2.29 -3.17
C TYR A 40 -5.30 -1.37 -3.20
N GLN A 41 -5.25 -0.21 -2.53
CA GLN A 41 -6.33 0.78 -2.59
C GLN A 41 -6.55 1.29 -4.01
N PHE A 42 -5.48 1.57 -4.74
CA PHE A 42 -5.58 2.07 -6.12
C PHE A 42 -6.21 1.05 -7.06
N LEU A 43 -5.80 -0.22 -6.98
CA LEU A 43 -6.36 -1.29 -7.80
C LEU A 43 -7.87 -1.53 -7.54
N ILE A 44 -8.37 -1.19 -6.36
CA ILE A 44 -9.79 -1.30 -6.03
C ILE A 44 -10.56 -0.05 -6.44
N ALA A 45 -10.04 1.13 -6.10
CA ALA A 45 -10.78 2.39 -6.20
C ALA A 45 -10.68 3.05 -7.59
N VAL A 46 -9.57 2.84 -8.29
CA VAL A 46 -9.31 3.48 -9.58
C VAL A 46 -9.81 2.55 -10.69
N ARG A 47 -11.01 2.83 -11.17
CA ARG A 47 -11.72 2.00 -12.17
C ARG A 47 -12.45 2.89 -13.17
N GLN A 48 -12.69 2.38 -14.38
CA GLN A 48 -13.52 3.01 -15.40
C GLN A 48 -14.64 2.05 -15.78
N ASN A 49 -15.89 2.52 -15.71
CA ASN A 49 -17.08 1.71 -15.99
C ASN A 49 -17.14 0.39 -15.18
N GLY A 50 -16.66 0.41 -13.94
CA GLY A 50 -16.63 -0.77 -13.06
C GLY A 50 -15.43 -1.70 -13.29
N GLU A 51 -14.65 -1.49 -14.36
CA GLU A 51 -13.48 -2.29 -14.69
C GLU A 51 -12.17 -1.62 -14.25
N THR A 52 -11.16 -2.43 -13.98
CA THR A 52 -9.81 -1.95 -13.70
C THR A 52 -9.25 -1.25 -14.93
N LEU A 53 -8.60 -0.09 -14.75
CA LEU A 53 -7.94 0.58 -15.88
C LEU A 53 -6.82 -0.27 -16.44
N THR A 54 -6.80 -0.38 -17.77
CA THR A 54 -5.75 -1.05 -18.53
C THR A 54 -5.26 -0.21 -19.70
N ASN A 55 -4.06 -0.49 -20.20
CA ASN A 55 -3.60 0.00 -21.50
C ASN A 55 -4.16 -0.86 -22.66
N GLU A 56 -3.80 -0.52 -23.90
CA GLU A 56 -4.22 -1.25 -25.11
C GLU A 56 -3.77 -2.72 -25.12
N SER A 57 -2.68 -3.03 -24.42
CA SER A 57 -2.14 -4.39 -24.27
C SER A 57 -2.85 -5.19 -23.17
N GLY A 58 -3.84 -4.61 -22.48
CA GLY A 58 -4.55 -5.23 -21.36
C GLY A 58 -3.79 -5.26 -20.03
N GLU A 59 -2.65 -4.55 -19.94
CA GLU A 59 -1.92 -4.41 -18.68
C GLU A 59 -2.64 -3.44 -17.76
N THR A 60 -2.79 -3.78 -16.48
CA THR A 60 -3.38 -2.87 -15.48
C THR A 60 -2.53 -1.61 -15.31
N THR A 61 -3.16 -0.45 -15.18
CA THR A 61 -2.50 0.86 -15.01
C THR A 61 -3.04 1.65 -13.82
N SER A 62 -4.02 1.11 -13.09
CA SER A 62 -4.69 1.76 -11.95
C SER A 62 -3.72 2.15 -10.82
N HIS A 63 -2.73 1.29 -10.55
CA HIS A 63 -1.68 1.55 -9.55
C HIS A 63 -0.78 2.72 -9.93
N LEU A 64 -0.45 2.88 -11.22
CA LEU A 64 0.35 3.98 -11.72
C LEU A 64 -0.39 5.31 -11.58
N MET A 65 -1.65 5.37 -12.01
CA MET A 65 -2.44 6.60 -11.93
C MET A 65 -2.64 7.04 -10.48
N GLY A 66 -3.02 6.09 -9.61
CA GLY A 66 -3.20 6.37 -8.19
C GLY A 66 -1.91 6.84 -7.52
N MET A 67 -0.80 6.15 -7.78
CA MET A 67 0.50 6.49 -7.21
C MET A 67 0.97 7.88 -7.67
N PHE A 68 0.86 8.16 -8.98
CA PHE A 68 1.27 9.42 -9.58
C PHE A 68 0.55 10.61 -8.95
N TYR A 69 -0.79 10.64 -9.01
CA TYR A 69 -1.57 11.78 -8.51
C TYR A 69 -1.55 11.90 -6.99
N ARG A 70 -1.56 10.78 -6.24
CA ARG A 70 -1.44 10.85 -4.78
C ARG A 70 -0.07 11.42 -4.37
N THR A 71 1.00 11.04 -5.06
CA THR A 71 2.34 11.55 -4.80
C THR A 71 2.45 13.04 -5.11
N ILE A 72 1.95 13.48 -6.28
CA ILE A 72 1.92 14.90 -6.65
C ILE A 72 1.17 15.71 -5.59
N ARG A 73 -0.04 15.27 -5.21
CA ARG A 73 -0.83 15.97 -4.20
C ARG A 73 -0.09 16.12 -2.86
N MET A 74 0.65 15.09 -2.43
CA MET A 74 1.51 15.17 -1.24
C MET A 74 2.61 16.23 -1.39
N ILE A 75 3.33 16.20 -2.51
CA ILE A 75 4.42 17.13 -2.79
C ILE A 75 3.91 18.57 -2.90
N GLU A 76 2.77 18.80 -3.55
CA GLU A 76 2.13 20.13 -3.67
C GLU A 76 1.76 20.72 -2.29
N ASN A 77 1.43 19.87 -1.31
CA ASN A 77 1.19 20.29 0.08
C ASN A 77 2.49 20.37 0.91
N GLY A 78 3.65 20.27 0.27
CA GLY A 78 4.97 20.32 0.90
C GLY A 78 5.34 19.08 1.70
N ILE A 79 4.58 17.98 1.61
CA ILE A 79 4.94 16.70 2.21
C ILE A 79 6.04 16.05 1.37
N LYS A 80 7.01 15.43 2.04
CA LYS A 80 8.10 14.68 1.41
C LYS A 80 7.86 13.18 1.60
N PRO A 81 7.14 12.50 0.68
CA PRO A 81 6.82 11.09 0.84
C PRO A 81 8.03 10.21 0.57
N VAL A 82 8.21 9.16 1.37
CA VAL A 82 9.07 8.01 1.05
C VAL A 82 8.20 6.77 1.05
N TYR A 83 8.21 6.01 -0.03
CA TYR A 83 7.42 4.79 -0.14
C TYR A 83 8.19 3.59 0.39
N VAL A 84 7.52 2.71 1.12
CA VAL A 84 8.12 1.49 1.67
C VAL A 84 7.37 0.29 1.11
N PHE A 85 8.09 -0.58 0.42
CA PHE A 85 7.56 -1.80 -0.19
C PHE A 85 7.83 -3.01 0.70
N ASP A 86 6.89 -3.95 0.73
CA ASP A 86 7.08 -5.22 1.43
C ASP A 86 8.20 -6.05 0.81
N GLY A 87 8.96 -6.71 1.67
CA GLY A 87 9.87 -7.79 1.34
C GLY A 87 9.22 -9.15 1.50
N LYS A 88 9.99 -10.11 2.04
CA LYS A 88 9.50 -11.47 2.24
C LYS A 88 8.60 -11.52 3.48
N PRO A 89 7.35 -12.02 3.38
CA PRO A 89 6.48 -12.09 4.55
C PRO A 89 7.07 -13.04 5.61
N PRO A 90 6.88 -12.73 6.91
CA PRO A 90 7.33 -13.60 8.00
C PRO A 90 6.57 -14.93 7.98
N GLN A 91 7.21 -16.02 8.41
CA GLN A 91 6.61 -17.37 8.38
C GLN A 91 5.26 -17.43 9.13
N MET A 92 5.11 -16.67 10.22
CA MET A 92 3.85 -16.63 10.98
C MET A 92 2.66 -16.08 10.20
N LYS A 93 2.90 -15.40 9.07
CA LYS A 93 1.84 -14.89 8.18
C LYS A 93 1.32 -15.96 7.22
N SER A 94 1.93 -17.15 7.14
CA SER A 94 1.54 -18.21 6.19
C SER A 94 0.06 -18.57 6.28
N LYS A 95 -0.44 -18.87 7.50
CA LYS A 95 -1.86 -19.21 7.74
C LYS A 95 -2.82 -18.11 7.25
N GLU A 96 -2.44 -16.85 7.42
CA GLU A 96 -3.25 -15.70 6.96
C GLU A 96 -3.19 -15.55 5.43
N LEU A 97 -2.03 -15.79 4.83
CA LEU A 97 -1.89 -15.80 3.36
C LEU A 97 -2.70 -16.93 2.72
N GLU A 98 -2.75 -18.11 3.34
CA GLU A 98 -3.59 -19.24 2.93
C GLU A 98 -5.08 -18.88 3.00
N LYS A 99 -5.55 -18.32 4.13
CA LYS A 99 -6.94 -17.86 4.26
C LYS A 99 -7.31 -16.79 3.22
N ARG A 100 -6.39 -15.90 2.86
CA ARG A 100 -6.62 -14.90 1.80
C ARG A 100 -6.70 -15.54 0.42
N LEU A 101 -5.92 -16.59 0.18
CA LEU A 101 -5.98 -17.34 -1.06
C LEU A 101 -7.33 -18.06 -1.17
N GLU A 102 -7.76 -18.76 -0.13
CA GLU A 102 -9.07 -19.44 -0.07
C GLU A 102 -10.22 -18.48 -0.37
N ARG A 103 -10.29 -17.35 0.36
CA ARG A 103 -11.32 -16.31 0.13
C ARG A 103 -11.30 -15.75 -1.29
N ARG A 104 -10.12 -15.67 -1.91
CA ARG A 104 -9.99 -15.22 -3.29
C ARG A 104 -10.52 -16.26 -4.26
N THR A 105 -10.17 -17.52 -4.09
CA THR A 105 -10.66 -18.62 -4.93
C THR A 105 -12.18 -18.74 -4.84
N GLU A 106 -12.77 -18.58 -3.64
CA GLU A 106 -14.21 -18.51 -3.47
C GLU A 106 -14.82 -17.31 -4.20
N ALA A 107 -14.21 -16.12 -4.07
CA ALA A 107 -14.68 -14.92 -4.76
C ALA A 107 -14.55 -15.01 -6.29
N GLU A 108 -13.52 -15.68 -6.81
CA GLU A 108 -13.36 -15.95 -8.25
C GLU A 108 -14.49 -16.85 -8.77
N ALA A 109 -14.83 -17.91 -8.03
CA ALA A 109 -15.93 -18.79 -8.41
C ALA A 109 -17.29 -18.06 -8.40
N GLU A 110 -17.55 -17.21 -7.40
CA GLU A 110 -18.77 -16.40 -7.34
C GLU A 110 -18.80 -15.30 -8.41
N MET A 111 -17.64 -14.73 -8.77
CA MET A 111 -17.51 -13.77 -9.87
C MET A 111 -17.90 -14.40 -11.21
N THR A 112 -17.42 -15.63 -11.49
CA THR A 112 -17.79 -16.36 -12.72
C THR A 112 -19.30 -16.65 -12.77
N LYS A 113 -19.90 -17.10 -11.65
CA LYS A 113 -21.35 -17.32 -11.58
C LYS A 113 -22.15 -16.04 -11.81
N ALA A 114 -21.71 -14.92 -11.25
CA ALA A 114 -22.35 -13.63 -11.44
C ALA A 114 -22.28 -13.16 -12.90
N ALA A 115 -21.13 -13.36 -13.55
CA ALA A 115 -20.97 -13.08 -14.98
C ALA A 115 -21.92 -13.93 -15.85
N ASP A 116 -22.00 -15.24 -15.59
CA ASP A 116 -22.89 -16.15 -16.32
C ASP A 116 -24.38 -15.82 -16.11
N ALA A 117 -24.73 -15.30 -14.93
CA ALA A 117 -26.08 -14.88 -14.58
C ALA A 117 -26.45 -13.47 -15.05
N GLY A 118 -25.47 -12.68 -15.55
CA GLY A 118 -25.68 -11.27 -15.90
C GLY A 118 -25.93 -10.35 -14.70
N ASP A 119 -25.50 -10.74 -13.50
CA ASP A 119 -25.62 -9.94 -12.27
C ASP A 119 -24.43 -8.98 -12.13
N GLU A 120 -24.57 -7.78 -12.68
CA GLU A 120 -23.52 -6.75 -12.70
C GLU A 120 -23.10 -6.29 -11.29
N GLU A 121 -24.04 -6.22 -10.33
CA GLU A 121 -23.75 -5.77 -8.96
C GLU A 121 -22.92 -6.82 -8.22
N ALA A 122 -23.31 -8.10 -8.30
CA ALA A 122 -22.52 -9.18 -7.73
C ALA A 122 -21.16 -9.29 -8.43
N PHE A 123 -21.12 -9.14 -9.75
CA PHE A 123 -19.87 -9.19 -10.52
C PHE A 123 -18.87 -8.11 -10.05
N ASP A 124 -19.27 -6.84 -9.95
CA ASP A 124 -18.38 -5.77 -9.46
C ASP A 124 -17.91 -6.03 -8.02
N LYS A 125 -18.84 -6.46 -7.14
CA LYS A 125 -18.52 -6.79 -5.75
C LYS A 125 -17.47 -7.89 -5.63
N PHE A 126 -17.60 -8.98 -6.38
CA PHE A 126 -16.65 -10.08 -6.34
C PHE A 126 -15.35 -9.74 -7.09
N SER A 127 -15.42 -9.01 -8.21
CA SER A 127 -14.25 -8.49 -8.94
C SER A 127 -13.32 -7.67 -8.04
N ARG A 128 -13.85 -6.84 -7.14
CA ARG A 128 -13.02 -6.09 -6.18
C ARG A 128 -12.34 -7.00 -5.15
N ARG A 129 -12.94 -8.14 -4.82
CA ARG A 129 -12.39 -9.13 -3.86
C ARG A 129 -11.32 -10.03 -4.48
N THR A 130 -11.30 -10.16 -5.81
CA THR A 130 -10.26 -10.93 -6.51
C THR A 130 -8.94 -10.16 -6.65
N VAL A 131 -8.96 -8.83 -6.49
CA VAL A 131 -7.79 -7.96 -6.63
C VAL A 131 -6.60 -8.46 -5.80
N LYS A 132 -5.46 -8.53 -6.46
CA LYS A 132 -4.16 -8.90 -5.89
C LYS A 132 -3.09 -7.94 -6.38
N VAL A 133 -2.22 -7.51 -5.47
CA VAL A 133 -0.98 -6.82 -5.84
C VAL A 133 0.04 -7.86 -6.32
N THR A 134 0.58 -7.67 -7.52
CA THR A 134 1.60 -8.54 -8.11
C THR A 134 2.98 -7.90 -8.01
N LYS A 135 4.02 -8.66 -8.36
CA LYS A 135 5.39 -8.13 -8.39
C LYS A 135 5.53 -7.05 -9.48
N GLU A 136 4.86 -7.24 -10.61
CA GLU A 136 4.84 -6.31 -11.73
C GLU A 136 4.29 -4.96 -11.32
N HIS A 137 3.20 -4.92 -10.54
CA HIS A 137 2.67 -3.65 -9.99
C HIS A 137 3.70 -2.92 -9.11
N ASN A 138 4.45 -3.67 -8.31
CA ASN A 138 5.50 -3.08 -7.47
C ASN A 138 6.63 -2.50 -8.32
N GLU A 139 7.11 -3.24 -9.32
CA GLU A 139 8.19 -2.78 -10.22
C GLU A 139 7.75 -1.56 -11.04
N ASP A 140 6.52 -1.54 -11.53
CA ASP A 140 5.91 -0.39 -12.21
C ASP A 140 5.90 0.84 -11.28
N CYS A 141 5.40 0.70 -10.05
CA CYS A 141 5.39 1.80 -9.08
C CYS A 141 6.80 2.26 -8.70
N LYS A 142 7.77 1.35 -8.51
CA LYS A 142 9.17 1.72 -8.21
C LYS A 142 9.80 2.49 -9.37
N ARG A 143 9.57 2.04 -10.61
CA ARG A 143 10.03 2.75 -11.81
C ARG A 143 9.43 4.14 -11.86
N LEU A 144 8.12 4.27 -11.67
CA LEU A 144 7.43 5.55 -11.60
C LEU A 144 8.04 6.48 -10.54
N LEU A 145 8.16 6.01 -9.30
CA LEU A 145 8.69 6.82 -8.18
C LEU A 145 10.13 7.29 -8.45
N LYS A 146 10.97 6.42 -9.03
CA LYS A 146 12.33 6.78 -9.43
C LYS A 146 12.34 7.90 -10.47
N LEU A 147 11.48 7.80 -11.49
CA LEU A 147 11.33 8.84 -12.52
C LEU A 147 10.76 10.14 -11.95
N MET A 148 9.90 10.06 -10.94
CA MET A 148 9.38 11.23 -10.21
C MET A 148 10.38 11.86 -9.23
N GLY A 149 11.57 11.25 -9.03
CA GLY A 149 12.54 11.71 -8.05
C GLY A 149 12.13 11.48 -6.59
N VAL A 150 11.21 10.54 -6.34
CA VAL A 150 10.71 10.18 -5.01
C VAL A 150 11.42 8.93 -4.50
N PRO A 151 12.03 8.95 -3.29
CA PRO A 151 12.72 7.80 -2.74
C PRO A 151 11.73 6.70 -2.34
N TYR A 152 12.18 5.45 -2.49
CA TYR A 152 11.52 4.30 -1.91
C TYR A 152 12.52 3.38 -1.19
N VAL A 153 12.00 2.54 -0.30
CA VAL A 153 12.75 1.55 0.48
C VAL A 153 12.10 0.19 0.30
N ASP A 154 12.92 -0.83 0.04
CA ASP A 154 12.51 -2.23 0.12
C ASP A 154 12.72 -2.74 1.55
N ALA A 155 11.63 -3.02 2.26
CA ALA A 155 11.71 -3.59 3.60
C ALA A 155 12.23 -5.03 3.53
N PRO A 156 12.95 -5.53 4.56
CA PRO A 156 13.34 -6.94 4.61
C PRO A 156 12.11 -7.86 4.70
N THR A 157 11.11 -7.41 5.47
CA THR A 157 9.87 -8.12 5.73
C THR A 157 8.65 -7.25 5.47
N GLU A 158 8.08 -6.62 6.49
CA GLU A 158 6.82 -5.87 6.44
C GLU A 158 7.08 -4.37 6.33
N ALA A 159 6.40 -3.70 5.40
CA ALA A 159 6.51 -2.27 5.16
C ALA A 159 6.09 -1.46 6.39
N GLU A 160 5.03 -1.86 7.12
CA GLU A 160 4.59 -1.16 8.31
C GLU A 160 5.65 -1.13 9.42
N ALA A 161 6.40 -2.23 9.57
CA ALA A 161 7.47 -2.33 10.55
C ALA A 161 8.65 -1.42 10.17
N GLN A 162 9.03 -1.43 8.90
CA GLN A 162 10.07 -0.56 8.37
C GLN A 162 9.68 0.93 8.46
N CYS A 163 8.43 1.28 8.15
CA CYS A 163 7.89 2.63 8.34
C CYS A 163 8.00 3.09 9.79
N ALA A 164 7.57 2.24 10.75
CA ALA A 164 7.67 2.54 12.17
C ALA A 164 9.14 2.68 12.64
N ALA A 165 10.04 1.87 12.10
CA ALA A 165 11.47 1.97 12.37
C ALA A 165 12.06 3.31 11.88
N LEU A 166 11.71 3.76 10.68
CA LEU A 166 12.15 5.06 10.15
C LEU A 166 11.70 6.24 11.04
N VAL A 167 10.50 6.17 11.63
CA VAL A 167 10.03 7.16 12.62
C VAL A 167 10.87 7.10 13.89
N LYS A 168 11.06 5.90 14.48
CA LYS A 168 11.86 5.71 15.70
C LYS A 168 13.32 6.17 15.53
N GLN A 169 13.86 6.03 14.32
CA GLN A 169 15.22 6.45 13.95
C GLN A 169 15.31 7.95 13.61
N GLY A 170 14.20 8.70 13.63
CA GLY A 170 14.17 10.14 13.34
C GLY A 170 14.37 10.49 11.87
N LYS A 171 14.24 9.53 10.94
CA LYS A 171 14.40 9.75 9.49
C LYS A 171 13.15 10.39 8.88
N VAL A 172 11.98 10.06 9.41
CA VAL A 172 10.67 10.59 9.01
C VAL A 172 9.87 11.04 10.24
N TYR A 173 8.89 11.91 10.02
CA TYR A 173 8.02 12.44 11.06
C TYR A 173 6.91 11.47 11.48
N GLY A 174 6.37 10.71 10.52
CA GLY A 174 5.24 9.81 10.76
C GLY A 174 5.07 8.78 9.65
N VAL A 175 4.10 7.89 9.84
CA VAL A 175 3.72 6.85 8.89
C VAL A 175 2.33 7.16 8.32
N GLY A 176 2.18 7.07 6.99
CA GLY A 176 0.88 7.02 6.32
C GLY A 176 0.53 5.57 5.98
N THR A 177 -0.32 4.95 6.79
CA THR A 177 -0.87 3.61 6.56
C THR A 177 -2.24 3.47 7.22
N GLU A 178 -3.08 2.62 6.62
CA GLU A 178 -4.38 2.22 7.16
C GLU A 178 -4.34 0.80 7.77
N ASP A 179 -3.16 0.15 7.86
CA ASP A 179 -3.02 -1.22 8.38
C ASP A 179 -3.08 -1.28 9.92
N MET A 180 -4.01 -0.55 10.54
CA MET A 180 -4.26 -0.65 11.98
C MET A 180 -5.38 -1.63 12.33
N ASP A 181 -6.37 -1.86 11.46
CA ASP A 181 -7.59 -2.61 11.79
C ASP A 181 -7.95 -3.65 10.73
N LYS A 182 -7.18 -4.74 10.68
CA LYS A 182 -7.34 -5.75 9.61
C LYS A 182 -7.47 -7.20 10.05
N TYR A 183 -6.94 -7.60 11.20
CA TYR A 183 -6.94 -9.01 11.58
C TYR A 183 -7.36 -9.23 13.02
N GLY A 184 -8.21 -10.24 13.22
CA GLY A 184 -8.54 -10.78 14.53
C GLY A 184 -7.40 -11.63 15.09
N VAL A 185 -7.40 -11.83 16.41
CA VAL A 185 -6.47 -12.74 17.08
C VAL A 185 -6.76 -14.17 16.62
N PRO A 186 -5.78 -14.95 16.12
CA PRO A 186 -5.97 -16.34 15.74
C PRO A 186 -6.30 -17.24 16.95
N ASP A 187 -7.02 -18.34 16.73
CA ASP A 187 -7.37 -19.30 17.79
C ASP A 187 -6.13 -19.95 18.43
N GLU A 188 -5.14 -20.33 17.61
CA GLU A 188 -3.80 -20.71 18.07
C GLU A 188 -2.84 -19.52 17.95
N TRP A 189 -2.87 -18.65 18.95
CA TRP A 189 -2.00 -17.48 18.95
C TRP A 189 -0.61 -17.84 19.49
N ALA A 190 0.38 -17.89 18.59
CA ALA A 190 1.80 -17.95 18.90
C ALA A 190 2.27 -16.62 19.55
N TYR A 191 1.73 -16.30 20.72
CA TYR A 191 1.82 -14.99 21.36
C TYR A 191 3.27 -14.56 21.59
N GLU A 192 4.12 -15.48 22.07
CA GLU A 192 5.52 -15.16 22.36
C GLU A 192 6.29 -14.80 21.08
N GLN A 193 6.10 -15.59 20.02
CA GLN A 193 6.73 -15.35 18.73
C GLN A 193 6.19 -14.06 18.08
N ALA A 194 4.87 -13.86 18.11
CA ALA A 194 4.24 -12.63 17.61
C ALA A 194 4.72 -11.39 18.37
N ARG A 195 4.80 -11.47 19.70
CA ARG A 195 5.33 -10.41 20.56
C ARG A 195 6.78 -10.11 20.23
N HIS A 196 7.61 -11.12 20.01
CA HIS A 196 9.00 -10.93 19.57
C HIS A 196 9.03 -10.20 18.24
N LEU A 197 8.27 -10.64 17.24
CA LEU A 197 8.21 -10.00 15.91
C LEU A 197 7.76 -8.53 15.99
N PHE A 198 6.79 -8.19 16.84
CA PHE A 198 6.35 -6.79 17.01
C PHE A 198 7.39 -5.92 17.74
N LYS A 199 8.16 -6.50 18.66
CA LYS A 199 9.17 -5.76 19.44
C LYS A 199 10.48 -5.59 18.69
N GLU A 200 10.90 -6.64 18.00
CA GLU A 200 12.16 -6.76 17.28
C GLU A 200 11.90 -7.20 15.84
N PRO A 201 11.23 -6.35 15.03
CA PRO A 201 11.01 -6.65 13.62
C PRO A 201 12.32 -6.56 12.84
N ASP A 202 12.42 -7.36 11.79
CA ASP A 202 13.52 -7.28 10.83
C ASP A 202 13.33 -6.06 9.91
N VAL A 203 14.16 -5.04 10.13
CA VAL A 203 14.11 -3.72 9.48
C VAL A 203 15.51 -3.26 9.14
N LEU A 204 15.63 -2.50 8.05
CA LEU A 204 16.87 -1.86 7.67
C LEU A 204 17.30 -0.83 8.74
N PRO A 205 18.62 -0.76 9.03
CA PRO A 205 19.17 0.24 9.94
C PRO A 205 19.17 1.63 9.29
N ALA A 206 19.26 2.65 10.14
CA ALA A 206 19.09 4.06 9.73
C ALA A 206 20.14 4.55 8.73
N ASP A 207 21.35 4.02 8.81
CA ASP A 207 22.49 4.33 7.95
C ASP A 207 22.35 3.72 6.54
N ALA A 208 21.65 2.59 6.43
CA ALA A 208 21.33 1.97 5.15
C ALA A 208 20.23 2.71 4.35
N THR A 209 19.50 3.63 5.00
CA THR A 209 18.40 4.39 4.37
C THR A 209 18.77 5.88 4.20
N ASP A 210 19.40 6.20 3.07
CA ASP A 210 19.64 7.59 2.65
C ASP A 210 18.46 8.08 1.79
N LEU A 211 17.63 8.95 2.36
CA LEU A 211 16.41 9.44 1.72
C LEU A 211 16.68 10.74 0.98
N LYS A 212 16.71 10.68 -0.35
CA LYS A 212 16.92 11.81 -1.23
C LYS A 212 15.75 11.98 -2.19
N TRP A 213 15.22 13.20 -2.22
CA TRP A 213 14.25 13.65 -3.23
C TRP A 213 15.02 14.44 -4.27
N THR A 214 14.84 14.10 -5.53
CA THR A 214 15.49 14.76 -6.67
C THR A 214 14.45 15.41 -7.57
N GLU A 215 14.92 16.19 -8.54
CA GLU A 215 14.05 16.64 -9.62
C GLU A 215 13.55 15.43 -10.44
N PRO A 216 12.31 15.49 -10.95
CA PRO A 216 11.76 14.45 -11.81
C PRO A 216 12.45 14.43 -13.17
N ASP A 217 12.60 13.24 -13.76
CA ASP A 217 13.02 13.05 -15.14
C ASP A 217 11.79 13.16 -16.05
N GLU A 218 11.42 14.39 -16.41
CA GLU A 218 10.21 14.67 -17.19
C GLU A 218 10.18 13.94 -18.54
N PRO A 219 11.25 13.93 -19.37
CA PRO A 219 11.23 13.19 -20.64
C PRO A 219 11.02 11.69 -20.45
N ALA A 220 11.66 11.08 -19.45
CA ALA A 220 11.49 9.66 -19.18
C ALA A 220 10.11 9.34 -18.57
N LEU A 221 9.54 10.25 -17.78
CA LEU A 221 8.16 10.13 -17.28
C LEU A 221 7.16 10.14 -18.43
N VAL A 222 7.29 11.07 -19.39
CA VAL A 222 6.42 11.12 -20.57
C VAL A 222 6.57 9.84 -21.38
N GLN A 223 7.80 9.39 -21.65
CA GLN A 223 8.03 8.15 -22.38
C GLN A 223 7.40 6.94 -21.68
N TYR A 224 7.53 6.84 -20.36
CA TYR A 224 6.98 5.70 -19.62
C TYR A 224 5.45 5.76 -19.49
N MET A 225 4.90 6.89 -19.05
CA MET A 225 3.47 7.02 -18.78
C MET A 225 2.66 7.11 -20.08
N VAL A 226 3.06 7.96 -21.02
CA VAL A 226 2.31 8.19 -22.26
C VAL A 226 2.59 7.09 -23.27
N THR A 227 3.86 6.90 -23.65
CA THR A 227 4.20 5.99 -24.75
C THR A 227 4.07 4.51 -24.36
N GLU A 228 4.59 4.10 -23.19
CA GLU A 228 4.58 2.68 -22.80
C GLU A 228 3.26 2.28 -22.11
N LYS A 229 2.70 3.15 -21.27
CA LYS A 229 1.53 2.82 -20.44
C LYS A 229 0.21 3.41 -20.95
N GLY A 230 0.23 4.19 -22.04
CA GLY A 230 -0.97 4.64 -22.74
C GLY A 230 -1.77 5.73 -22.02
N PHE A 231 -1.14 6.50 -21.12
CA PHE A 231 -1.76 7.67 -20.51
C PHE A 231 -1.78 8.87 -21.46
N SER A 232 -2.67 9.83 -21.21
CA SER A 232 -2.75 11.11 -21.95
C SER A 232 -1.81 12.17 -21.40
#